data_AF-A0A7X7WFI5-F1
#
_entry.id   AF-A0A7X7WFI5-F1
#
_cell.length_a   1.000
_cell.length_b   1.000
_cell.length_c   1.000
_cell.angle_alpha   90.00
_cell.angle_beta   90.00
_cell.angle_gamma   90.00
#
_symmetry.space_group_name_H-M   'P 1'
#
loop_
_entity.id
_entity.type
_entity.pdbx_description
1 polymer ?
#
loop_
_entity_poly.entity_id
_entity_poly.type
_entity_poly.pdbx_seq_one_letter_code
_entity_poly.pdbx_strand_id
1 'polypeptide(L)'
;MKKLLAAVIMLAGISASYAADYGSAGCGLGSMLFKENDMSQILAATTNGTSANQTFAMTSGTLNCNNKGLVKVAMARQSYIEANYKQIAKEASWGKGEYVNNLAYLYGYTGEKTAEFASLLQKNYDKIFASNDAAKALNEINRLTSN
;
A
#
# COMPACT_ATOMS: atom_id res chain seq x y z
N MET A 1 -2.76 -44.76 4.06
CA MET A 1 -3.50 -43.68 3.36
C MET A 1 -4.35 -42.83 4.32
N LYS A 2 -3.76 -42.30 5.41
CA LYS A 2 -4.44 -41.35 6.34
C LYS A 2 -3.64 -40.07 6.59
N LYS A 3 -2.42 -39.98 6.03
CA LYS A 3 -1.49 -38.85 6.25
C LYS A 3 -1.50 -37.82 5.11
N LEU A 4 -2.31 -38.02 4.06
CA LEU A 4 -2.37 -37.15 2.88
C LEU A 4 -3.52 -36.13 2.93
N LEU A 5 -4.44 -36.20 3.90
CA LEU A 5 -5.56 -35.26 4.01
C LEU A 5 -5.22 -33.97 4.76
N ALA A 6 -4.11 -33.92 5.50
CA ALA A 6 -3.71 -32.75 6.28
C ALA A 6 -2.87 -31.73 5.48
N ALA A 7 -2.44 -32.06 4.25
CA ALA A 7 -1.50 -31.25 3.47
C ALA A 7 -2.17 -30.29 2.46
N VAL A 8 -3.49 -30.33 2.28
CA VAL A 8 -4.19 -29.57 1.23
C VAL A 8 -4.72 -28.20 1.71
N ILE A 9 -4.64 -27.88 3.01
CA ILE A 9 -5.28 -26.66 3.55
C ILE A 9 -4.34 -25.43 3.58
N MET A 10 -3.03 -25.59 3.37
CA MET A 10 -2.06 -24.48 3.45
C MET A 10 -1.68 -23.90 2.07
N LEU A 11 -2.67 -23.50 1.28
CA LEU A 11 -2.46 -22.60 0.13
C LEU A 11 -3.47 -21.45 0.11
N ALA A 12 -3.94 -21.02 1.29
CA ALA A 12 -4.59 -19.72 1.41
C ALA A 12 -3.53 -18.65 1.14
N GLY A 13 -3.56 -18.12 -0.09
CA GLY A 13 -2.61 -17.14 -0.59
C GLY A 13 -2.41 -16.01 0.42
N ILE A 14 -1.17 -15.88 0.88
CA ILE A 14 -0.70 -14.71 1.65
C ILE A 14 -0.76 -13.54 0.67
N SER A 15 -1.95 -12.96 0.54
CA SER A 15 -2.18 -11.76 -0.25
C SER A 15 -1.64 -10.63 0.61
N ALA A 16 -0.47 -10.10 0.27
CA ALA A 16 0.02 -8.87 0.87
C ALA A 16 -1.06 -7.80 0.68
N SER A 17 -1.74 -7.43 1.77
CA SER A 17 -2.77 -6.41 1.79
C SER A 17 -2.09 -5.05 1.65
N TYR A 18 -1.86 -4.65 0.40
CA TYR A 18 -1.65 -3.25 0.07
C TYR A 18 -2.92 -2.48 0.47
N ALA A 19 -2.76 -1.28 1.01
CA ALA A 19 -3.82 -0.43 1.56
C ALA A 19 -5.00 -0.23 0.59
N ALA A 20 -5.95 -1.17 0.66
CA ALA A 20 -7.13 -1.23 -0.17
C ALA A 20 -8.37 -1.27 0.71
N ASP A 21 -9.51 -0.91 0.12
CA ASP A 21 -10.79 -0.68 0.80
C ASP A 21 -11.50 -1.99 1.21
N TYR A 22 -10.73 -3.01 1.58
CA TYR A 22 -11.18 -4.34 2.00
C TYR A 22 -10.40 -4.81 3.24
N GLY A 23 -11.06 -5.63 4.07
CA GLY A 23 -10.49 -6.15 5.32
C GLY A 23 -9.40 -7.21 5.15
N SER A 24 -9.02 -7.84 6.26
CA SER A 24 -7.96 -8.87 6.29
C SER A 24 -8.23 -10.09 5.39
N ALA A 25 -9.49 -10.35 5.03
CA ALA A 25 -9.91 -11.40 4.10
C ALA A 25 -9.55 -11.14 2.62
N GLY A 26 -8.99 -9.96 2.30
CA GLY A 26 -8.66 -9.59 0.92
C GLY A 26 -9.88 -9.10 0.14
N CYS A 27 -9.71 -8.95 -1.19
CA CYS A 27 -10.77 -8.54 -2.09
C CYS A 27 -11.59 -9.74 -2.60
N GLY A 28 -12.80 -9.50 -3.09
CA GLY A 28 -13.71 -10.53 -3.61
C GLY A 28 -15.14 -10.37 -3.09
N LEU A 29 -16.04 -11.30 -3.47
CA LEU A 29 -17.45 -11.25 -3.05
C LEU A 29 -17.63 -11.24 -1.53
N GLY A 30 -16.83 -12.01 -0.80
CA GLY A 30 -16.83 -12.03 0.66
C GLY A 30 -16.55 -10.65 1.24
N SER A 31 -15.63 -9.89 0.66
CA SER A 31 -15.32 -8.52 1.11
C SER A 31 -16.47 -7.52 0.88
N MET A 32 -17.38 -7.82 -0.05
CA MET A 32 -18.57 -6.99 -0.29
C MET A 32 -19.73 -7.34 0.63
N LEU A 33 -19.87 -8.63 0.98
CA LEU A 33 -20.92 -9.13 1.87
C LEU A 33 -20.60 -8.89 3.34
N PHE A 34 -19.32 -9.02 3.72
CA PHE A 34 -18.82 -8.92 5.09
C PHE A 34 -17.80 -7.78 5.16
N LYS A 35 -18.30 -6.57 5.43
CA LYS A 35 -17.49 -5.33 5.42
C LYS A 35 -16.78 -5.06 6.75
N GLU A 36 -17.26 -5.65 7.84
CA GLU A 36 -16.74 -5.41 9.17
C GLU A 36 -15.41 -6.15 9.37
N ASN A 37 -14.42 -5.47 9.94
CA ASN A 37 -13.11 -6.04 10.24
C ASN A 37 -13.12 -6.78 11.59
N ASP A 38 -14.02 -7.74 11.73
CA ASP A 38 -14.24 -8.54 12.94
C ASP A 38 -14.21 -10.04 12.62
N MET A 39 -14.84 -10.88 13.45
CA MET A 39 -14.90 -12.34 13.23
C MET A 39 -15.57 -12.72 11.89
N SER A 40 -16.36 -11.84 11.29
CA SER A 40 -16.97 -12.07 9.97
C SER A 40 -15.93 -12.17 8.84
N GLN A 41 -14.68 -11.75 9.05
CA GLN A 41 -13.59 -11.91 8.09
C GLN A 41 -13.31 -13.39 7.75
N ILE A 42 -13.62 -14.34 8.64
CA ILE A 42 -13.52 -15.78 8.33
C ILE A 42 -14.55 -16.17 7.27
N LEU A 43 -15.77 -15.64 7.36
CA LEU A 43 -16.82 -15.86 6.36
C LEU A 43 -16.50 -15.15 5.07
N ALA A 44 -15.93 -13.94 5.14
CA ALA A 44 -15.42 -13.19 4.00
C ALA A 44 -14.34 -14.00 3.25
N ALA A 45 -13.35 -14.51 3.97
CA ALA A 45 -12.26 -15.30 3.40
C ALA A 45 -12.78 -16.60 2.79
N THR A 46 -13.69 -17.30 3.48
CA THR A 46 -14.33 -18.52 2.96
C THR A 46 -15.11 -18.23 1.68
N THR A 47 -15.87 -17.15 1.65
CA THR A 47 -16.66 -16.73 0.47
C THR A 47 -15.79 -16.23 -0.68
N ASN A 48 -14.63 -15.64 -0.40
CA ASN A 48 -13.65 -15.26 -1.42
C ASN A 48 -12.99 -16.49 -2.05
N GLY A 49 -12.71 -17.52 -1.24
CA GLY A 49 -12.08 -18.77 -1.67
C GLY A 49 -13.00 -19.73 -2.41
N THR A 50 -14.31 -19.60 -2.30
CA THR A 50 -15.25 -20.46 -3.03
C THR A 50 -15.31 -20.10 -4.51
N SER A 51 -15.39 -21.14 -5.36
CA SER A 51 -15.59 -21.02 -6.81
C SER A 51 -14.56 -20.15 -7.54
N ALA A 52 -13.34 -20.04 -7.02
CA ALA A 52 -12.26 -19.18 -7.56
C ALA A 52 -12.70 -17.73 -7.79
N ASN A 53 -13.70 -17.26 -7.05
CA ASN A 53 -14.33 -15.97 -7.29
C ASN A 53 -13.37 -14.80 -7.04
N GLN A 54 -12.49 -14.91 -6.05
CA GLN A 54 -11.42 -13.94 -5.84
C GLN A 54 -10.47 -13.84 -7.05
N THR A 55 -10.08 -14.97 -7.66
CA THR A 55 -9.21 -14.96 -8.84
C THR A 55 -9.91 -14.34 -10.05
N PHE A 56 -11.18 -14.66 -10.26
CA PHE A 56 -11.98 -14.00 -11.29
C PHE A 56 -12.11 -12.50 -11.02
N ALA A 57 -12.34 -12.10 -9.77
CA ALA A 57 -12.44 -10.69 -9.38
C ALA A 57 -11.13 -9.93 -9.62
N MET A 58 -9.99 -10.52 -9.26
CA MET A 58 -8.66 -9.94 -9.52
C MET A 58 -8.39 -9.77 -11.01
N THR A 59 -8.73 -10.76 -11.84
CA THR A 59 -8.49 -10.70 -13.28
C THR A 59 -9.45 -9.76 -14.01
N SER A 60 -10.72 -9.69 -13.58
CA SER A 60 -11.73 -8.83 -14.18
C SER A 60 -11.79 -7.42 -13.58
N GLY A 61 -11.10 -7.18 -12.46
CA GLY A 61 -11.17 -5.91 -11.73
C GLY A 61 -12.51 -5.67 -11.00
N THR A 62 -13.26 -6.74 -10.68
CA THR A 62 -14.60 -6.67 -10.09
C THR A 62 -14.60 -7.00 -8.59
N LEU A 63 -15.77 -7.02 -7.95
CA LEU A 63 -15.97 -7.48 -6.55
C LEU A 63 -14.98 -6.88 -5.54
N ASN A 64 -14.76 -5.56 -5.63
CA ASN A 64 -13.80 -4.80 -4.82
C ASN A 64 -12.31 -5.16 -5.02
N CYS A 65 -11.98 -6.05 -5.96
CA CYS A 65 -10.61 -6.30 -6.45
C CYS A 65 -10.24 -5.31 -7.56
N ASN A 66 -10.36 -4.01 -7.30
CA ASN A 66 -9.98 -2.95 -8.24
C ASN A 66 -8.84 -2.10 -7.68
N ASN A 67 -8.26 -1.25 -8.52
CA ASN A 67 -7.12 -0.40 -8.14
C ASN A 67 -7.52 0.85 -7.33
N LYS A 68 -8.78 1.02 -6.89
CA LYS A 68 -9.23 2.24 -6.21
C LYS A 68 -8.48 2.50 -4.90
N GLY A 69 -8.11 1.45 -4.16
CA GLY A 69 -7.27 1.56 -2.97
C GLY A 69 -5.91 2.19 -3.26
N LEU A 70 -5.24 1.68 -4.30
CA LEU A 70 -3.97 2.21 -4.78
C LEU A 70 -4.09 3.66 -5.26
N VAL A 71 -5.19 4.01 -5.93
CA VAL A 71 -5.49 5.39 -6.33
C VAL A 71 -5.65 6.29 -5.11
N LYS A 72 -6.39 5.88 -4.07
CA LYS A 72 -6.54 6.66 -2.83
C LYS A 72 -5.19 6.94 -2.16
N VAL A 73 -4.31 5.93 -2.09
CA VAL A 73 -2.95 6.08 -1.53
C VAL A 73 -2.11 7.05 -2.37
N ALA A 74 -2.15 6.92 -3.69
CA ALA A 74 -1.45 7.83 -4.60
C ALA A 74 -1.91 9.28 -4.43
N MET A 75 -3.22 9.50 -4.32
CA MET A 75 -3.80 10.82 -4.06
C MET A 75 -3.41 11.36 -2.69
N ALA A 76 -3.35 10.52 -1.65
CA ALA A 76 -2.90 10.94 -0.33
C ALA A 76 -1.43 11.39 -0.34
N ARG A 77 -0.54 10.66 -1.02
CA ARG A 77 0.87 11.05 -1.19
C ARG A 77 1.00 12.36 -1.95
N GLN A 78 0.27 12.49 -3.05
CA GLN A 78 0.26 13.71 -3.86
C GLN A 78 -0.20 14.92 -3.04
N SER A 79 -1.37 14.81 -2.40
CA SER A 79 -1.94 15.87 -1.58
C SER A 79 -1.00 16.28 -0.43
N TYR A 80 -0.36 15.30 0.22
CA TYR A 80 0.59 15.56 1.29
C TYR A 80 1.86 16.28 0.80
N ILE A 81 2.41 15.86 -0.34
CA ILE A 81 3.60 16.50 -0.93
C ILE A 81 3.27 17.92 -1.39
N GLU A 82 2.13 18.13 -2.05
CA GLU A 82 1.68 19.46 -2.49
C GLU A 82 1.49 20.41 -1.31
N ALA A 83 0.84 19.97 -0.24
CA ALA A 83 0.57 20.80 0.93
C ALA A 83 1.82 21.15 1.74
N ASN A 84 2.84 20.28 1.74
CA ASN A 84 4.01 20.39 2.63
C ASN A 84 5.35 20.48 1.89
N TYR A 85 5.33 20.77 0.59
CA TYR A 85 6.50 20.68 -0.30
C TYR A 85 7.76 21.35 0.28
N LYS A 86 7.63 22.59 0.77
CA LYS A 86 8.75 23.38 1.28
C LYS A 86 9.36 22.77 2.55
N GLN A 87 8.51 22.27 3.44
CA GLN A 87 8.90 21.63 4.69
C GLN A 87 9.58 20.29 4.40
N ILE A 88 8.99 19.48 3.51
CA ILE A 88 9.58 18.21 3.05
C ILE A 88 10.94 18.47 2.41
N ALA A 89 11.08 19.46 1.53
CA ALA A 89 12.37 19.80 0.93
C ALA A 89 13.40 20.19 2.01
N LYS A 90 13.05 21.10 2.91
CA LYS A 90 13.95 21.51 3.99
C LYS A 90 14.43 20.31 4.82
N GLU A 91 13.52 19.45 5.26
CA GLU A 91 13.84 18.30 6.09
C GLU A 91 14.59 17.20 5.32
N ALA A 92 14.26 16.99 4.05
CA ALA A 92 14.98 16.06 3.17
C ALA A 92 16.45 16.49 2.99
N SER A 93 16.73 17.80 2.93
CA SER A 93 18.10 18.29 2.78
C SER A 93 19.04 17.87 3.92
N TRP A 94 18.51 17.70 5.14
CA TRP A 94 19.27 17.27 6.32
C TRP A 94 18.96 15.83 6.74
N GLY A 95 18.15 15.11 5.96
CA GLY A 95 17.83 13.69 6.14
C GLY A 95 16.99 13.36 7.38
N LYS A 96 16.25 14.33 7.93
CA LYS A 96 15.43 14.13 9.13
C LYS A 96 14.34 15.18 9.27
N GLY A 97 13.22 14.80 9.89
CA GLY A 97 12.17 15.72 10.32
C GLY A 97 10.78 15.10 10.28
N GLU A 98 9.79 15.83 10.78
CA GLU A 98 8.45 15.31 10.99
C GLU A 98 7.70 15.09 9.67
N TYR A 99 7.84 16.01 8.71
CA TYR A 99 7.18 15.92 7.41
C TYR A 99 7.78 14.81 6.55
N VAL A 100 9.10 14.62 6.59
CA VAL A 100 9.76 13.48 5.92
C VAL A 100 9.34 12.16 6.57
N ASN A 101 9.24 12.09 7.90
CA ASN A 101 8.80 10.88 8.60
C ASN A 101 7.33 10.55 8.27
N ASN A 102 6.45 11.54 8.30
CA ASN A 102 5.04 11.38 7.93
C ASN A 102 4.88 10.95 6.46
N LEU A 103 5.69 11.51 5.56
CA LEU A 103 5.74 11.06 4.17
C LEU A 103 6.22 9.60 4.07
N ALA A 104 7.21 9.21 4.86
CA ALA A 104 7.69 7.82 4.91
C ALA A 104 6.55 6.85 5.25
N TYR A 105 5.69 7.19 6.23
CA TYR A 105 4.51 6.39 6.56
C TYR A 105 3.54 6.24 5.38
N LEU A 106 3.31 7.29 4.59
CA LEU A 106 2.47 7.21 3.38
C LEU A 106 3.06 6.32 2.28
N TYR A 107 4.39 6.16 2.27
CA TYR A 107 5.09 5.22 1.39
C TYR A 107 5.25 3.81 2.00
N GLY A 108 4.75 3.58 3.22
CA GLY A 108 4.83 2.28 3.90
C GLY A 108 6.15 2.03 4.64
N TYR A 109 7.01 3.04 4.76
CA TYR A 109 8.23 2.98 5.57
C TYR A 109 7.87 3.29 7.03
N THR A 110 7.92 2.28 7.89
CA THR A 110 7.52 2.40 9.31
C THR A 110 8.66 1.96 10.24
N GLY A 111 8.61 2.43 11.50
CA GLY A 111 9.62 2.10 12.51
C GLY A 111 11.03 2.49 12.06
N GLU A 112 11.98 1.56 12.17
CA GLU A 112 13.39 1.77 11.79
C GLU A 112 13.56 2.11 10.29
N LYS A 113 12.62 1.70 9.43
CA LYS A 113 12.67 1.99 7.98
C LYS A 113 12.39 3.45 7.64
N THR A 114 11.85 4.24 8.57
CA THR A 114 11.64 5.69 8.34
C THR A 114 12.96 6.41 8.05
N ALA A 115 14.05 6.01 8.71
CA ALA A 115 15.39 6.56 8.48
C ALA A 115 15.95 6.19 7.09
N GLU A 116 15.59 5.02 6.55
CA GLU A 116 15.95 4.62 5.19
C GLU A 116 15.30 5.53 4.15
N PHE A 117 14.01 5.82 4.32
CA PHE A 117 13.28 6.75 3.46
C PHE A 117 13.86 8.16 3.51
N ALA A 118 14.14 8.66 4.73
CA ALA A 118 14.77 9.97 4.90
C ALA A 118 16.14 10.05 4.22
N SER A 119 16.95 9.00 4.36
CA SER A 119 18.26 8.88 3.69
C SER A 119 18.13 8.81 2.17
N LEU A 120 17.11 8.11 1.65
CA LEU A 120 16.81 8.03 0.23
C LEU A 120 16.48 9.41 -0.35
N LEU A 121 15.63 10.19 0.34
CA LEU A 121 15.30 11.56 -0.07
C LEU A 121 16.52 12.47 -0.02
N GLN A 122 17.33 12.39 1.05
CA GLN A 122 18.53 13.20 1.19
C GLN A 122 19.55 12.90 0.09
N LYS A 123 19.84 11.62 -0.19
CA LYS A 123 20.81 11.20 -1.21
C LYS A 123 20.40 11.65 -2.62
N ASN A 124 19.10 11.80 -2.87
CA ASN A 124 18.55 12.20 -4.16
C ASN A 124 17.96 13.62 -4.13
N TYR A 125 18.33 14.43 -3.13
CA TYR A 125 17.72 15.73 -2.88
C TYR A 125 17.70 16.63 -4.13
N ASP A 126 18.86 16.78 -4.78
CA ASP A 126 18.98 17.63 -5.96
C ASP A 126 18.11 17.13 -7.12
N LYS A 127 17.88 15.82 -7.25
CA LYS A 127 17.01 15.28 -8.30
C LYS A 127 15.54 15.50 -7.99
N ILE A 128 15.15 15.28 -6.73
CA ILE A 128 13.75 15.36 -6.30
C ILE A 128 13.27 16.82 -6.30
N PHE A 129 14.10 17.76 -5.85
CA PHE A 129 13.68 19.15 -5.59
C PHE A 129 14.21 20.19 -6.58
N ALA A 130 15.05 19.82 -7.57
CA ALA A 130 15.62 20.77 -8.54
C ALA A 130 14.59 21.61 -9.29
N SER A 131 13.43 21.03 -9.63
CA SER A 131 12.42 21.73 -10.42
C SER A 131 11.53 22.67 -9.62
N ASN A 132 11.64 22.68 -8.29
CA ASN A 132 10.75 23.41 -7.39
C ASN A 132 9.25 23.15 -7.69
N ASP A 133 8.91 21.89 -7.96
CA ASP A 133 7.59 21.47 -8.44
C ASP A 133 7.18 20.17 -7.74
N ALA A 134 6.04 20.21 -7.06
CA ALA A 134 5.55 19.10 -6.23
C ALA A 134 5.20 17.85 -7.03
N ALA A 135 4.66 18.00 -8.25
CA ALA A 135 4.29 16.87 -9.10
C ALA A 135 5.53 16.16 -9.65
N LYS A 136 6.57 16.92 -10.04
CA LYS A 136 7.86 16.36 -10.45
C LYS A 136 8.57 15.66 -9.29
N ALA A 137 8.56 16.25 -8.09
CA ALA A 137 9.10 15.62 -6.90
C ALA A 137 8.37 14.31 -6.56
N LEU A 138 7.03 14.30 -6.61
CA LEU A 138 6.22 13.09 -6.45
C LEU A 138 6.65 11.98 -7.43
N ASN A 139 6.79 12.31 -8.72
CA ASN A 139 7.19 11.34 -9.73
C ASN A 139 8.59 10.77 -9.46
N GLU A 140 9.55 11.60 -9.05
CA GLU A 140 10.89 11.13 -8.73
C GLU A 140 10.92 10.27 -7.46
N ILE A 141 10.18 10.64 -6.42
CA ILE A 141 10.06 9.82 -5.20
C ILE A 141 9.41 8.47 -5.50
N ASN A 142 8.34 8.44 -6.31
CA ASN A 142 7.71 7.19 -6.76
C ASN A 142 8.71 6.31 -7.53
N ARG A 143 9.51 6.90 -8.43
CA ARG A 143 10.54 6.19 -9.19
C ARG A 143 11.60 5.57 -8.28
N LEU A 144 12.00 6.27 -7.22
CA LEU A 144 13.01 5.80 -6.26
C LEU A 144 12.49 4.70 -5.32
N THR A 145 11.19 4.66 -5.07
CA THR A 145 10.55 3.75 -4.09
C THR A 145 9.88 2.52 -4.71
N SER A 146 9.87 2.39 -6.03
CA SER A 146 9.21 1.27 -6.75
C SER A 146 10.11 0.04 -6.99
N ASN A 147 11.20 -0.14 -6.24
CA ASN A 147 12.08 -1.32 -6.34
C ASN A 147 11.68 -2.42 -5.35
#